data_AF-L8GAR2-F1
#
_entry.id   AF-L8GAR2-F1
#
_cell.length_a   1.000
_cell.length_b   1.000
_cell.length_c   1.000
_cell.angle_alpha   90.00
_cell.angle_beta   90.00
_cell.angle_gamma   90.00
#
_symmetry.space_group_name_H-M   'P 1'
#
loop_
_entity.id
_entity.type
_entity.pdbx_description
1 polymer ?
#
loop_
_entity_poly.entity_id
_entity_poly.type
_entity_poly.pdbx_seq_one_letter_code
_entity_poly.pdbx_strand_id
1 'polypeptide(L)'
;MATEHEEGLSSIIEGIRSSDERDCGYLIHTSDISMLVDQALALGEYEDRVNDDVADFDRIKEKLSKHPRGLETMIMNAAAHNTENRRPVKTAIISSSAVYGFGRGPISKRGGKLTAMMRAIILHKSPFKVENGKNYWSAVDIDNLARAYLCLVEKALGPVGVGDGHWDSKGYYVAETEELCWAEFAQDIGERVQERLFVDEPVVMKKLTASEVDAIYAGGSTYWGTNARCIGSRLRQIGWNPERADLIKYVNQILRFEIEDLYGITIEEQELEEDERRPRGYLDNSPALQASFGNVINENSPVDATTERRDRRD
;
A
#
# COMPACT_ATOMS: atom_id res chain seq x y z
N MET A 1 14.74 14.22 -10.41
CA MET A 1 14.86 14.36 -8.94
C MET A 1 16.27 13.97 -8.51
N ALA A 2 16.67 14.23 -7.25
CA ALA A 2 18.02 13.89 -6.77
C ALA A 2 18.32 12.37 -6.76
N THR A 3 17.28 11.54 -6.76
CA THR A 3 17.34 10.07 -6.94
C THR A 3 17.73 9.62 -8.35
N GLU A 4 17.83 10.53 -9.32
CA GLU A 4 17.96 10.21 -10.76
C GLU A 4 19.29 10.70 -11.38
N HIS A 5 20.26 11.12 -10.55
CA HIS A 5 21.49 11.80 -10.98
C HIS A 5 22.71 10.92 -10.69
N GLU A 6 23.27 10.32 -11.74
CA GLU A 6 24.37 9.33 -11.66
C GLU A 6 25.63 9.91 -11.01
N GLU A 7 25.98 11.15 -11.33
CA GLU A 7 27.15 11.87 -10.81
C GLU A 7 26.96 12.27 -9.34
N GLY A 8 25.73 12.60 -8.93
CA GLY A 8 25.39 12.84 -7.53
C GLY A 8 25.51 11.57 -6.68
N LEU A 9 24.99 10.46 -7.20
CA LEU A 9 25.13 9.13 -6.61
C LEU A 9 26.60 8.67 -6.55
N SER A 10 27.36 8.89 -7.62
CA SER A 10 28.81 8.65 -7.68
C SER A 10 29.56 9.43 -6.60
N SER A 11 29.19 10.70 -6.41
CA SER A 11 29.79 11.58 -5.40
C SER A 11 29.49 11.11 -3.97
N ILE A 12 28.29 10.59 -3.70
CA ILE A 12 27.95 9.98 -2.40
C ILE A 12 28.79 8.72 -2.15
N ILE A 13 28.86 7.83 -3.15
CA ILE A 13 29.62 6.57 -3.05
C ILE A 13 31.11 6.83 -2.82
N GLU A 14 31.71 7.76 -3.58
CA GLU A 14 33.13 8.10 -3.43
C GLU A 14 33.40 8.88 -2.13
N GLY A 15 32.47 9.75 -1.70
CA GLY A 15 32.54 10.44 -0.41
C GLY A 15 32.59 9.47 0.78
N ILE A 16 31.81 8.38 0.74
CA ILE A 16 31.90 7.28 1.71
C ILE A 16 33.30 6.66 1.69
N ARG A 17 33.85 6.34 0.51
CA ARG A 17 35.18 5.71 0.36
C ARG A 17 36.35 6.61 0.77
N SER A 18 36.20 7.93 0.68
CA SER A 18 37.22 8.91 1.06
C SER A 18 37.31 9.21 2.56
N SER A 19 36.46 8.59 3.37
CA SER A 19 36.47 8.71 4.83
C SER A 19 37.63 7.91 5.45
N ASP A 20 38.31 8.49 6.45
CA ASP A 20 39.36 7.82 7.24
C ASP A 20 38.79 6.79 8.27
N GLU A 21 37.48 6.64 8.35
CA GLU A 21 36.82 5.66 9.25
C GLU A 21 37.09 4.22 8.76
N ARG A 22 37.36 3.30 9.70
CA ARG A 22 37.86 1.94 9.42
C ARG A 22 36.79 0.85 9.42
N ASP A 23 35.54 1.21 9.65
CA ASP A 23 34.36 0.35 9.48
C ASP A 23 33.83 0.45 8.03
N CYS A 24 32.75 -0.26 7.71
CA CYS A 24 32.10 -0.12 6.40
C CYS A 24 31.01 0.95 6.43
N GLY A 25 31.03 1.88 5.47
CA GLY A 25 29.94 2.83 5.26
C GLY A 25 28.79 2.20 4.47
N TYR A 26 27.54 2.51 4.84
CA TYR A 26 26.35 1.94 4.21
C TYR A 26 25.60 2.99 3.38
N LEU A 27 25.16 2.58 2.18
CA LEU A 27 24.26 3.36 1.32
C LEU A 27 22.97 2.57 1.09
N ILE A 28 21.88 3.03 1.72
CA ILE A 28 20.51 2.55 1.43
C ILE A 28 19.88 3.54 0.46
N HIS A 29 19.54 3.08 -0.75
CA HIS A 29 18.96 3.88 -1.82
C HIS A 29 17.47 3.59 -2.01
N THR A 30 16.69 4.64 -2.29
CA THR A 30 15.27 4.54 -2.64
C THR A 30 15.11 4.39 -4.16
N SER A 31 14.73 3.20 -4.59
CA SER A 31 14.19 2.95 -5.94
C SER A 31 12.66 2.73 -5.83
N ASP A 32 12.00 2.49 -6.96
CA ASP A 32 10.55 2.32 -7.06
C ASP A 32 10.19 1.09 -7.90
N ILE A 33 9.00 0.55 -7.69
CA ILE A 33 8.52 -0.64 -8.42
C ILE A 33 8.20 -0.34 -9.90
N SER A 34 8.13 0.93 -10.31
CA SER A 34 7.92 1.29 -11.72
C SER A 34 9.12 0.94 -12.60
N MET A 35 10.30 0.77 -12.00
CA MET A 35 11.48 0.18 -12.66
C MET A 35 11.30 -1.27 -13.09
N LEU A 36 10.29 -1.98 -12.54
CA LEU A 36 9.98 -3.37 -12.85
C LEU A 36 8.69 -3.53 -13.68
N VAL A 37 8.01 -2.42 -14.03
CA VAL A 37 6.78 -2.40 -14.83
C VAL A 37 6.92 -3.26 -16.09
N ASP A 38 5.92 -4.11 -16.35
CA ASP A 38 5.92 -4.91 -17.55
C ASP A 38 5.33 -4.15 -18.75
N GLN A 39 6.22 -3.75 -19.66
CA GLN A 39 5.90 -3.04 -20.90
C GLN A 39 5.61 -3.99 -22.08
N ALA A 40 5.74 -5.31 -21.90
CA ALA A 40 5.45 -6.29 -22.96
C ALA A 40 3.97 -6.71 -22.98
N LEU A 41 3.24 -6.49 -21.88
CA LEU A 41 1.80 -6.72 -21.79
C LEU A 41 1.00 -5.55 -22.36
N ALA A 42 -0.14 -5.85 -22.97
CA ALA A 42 -1.11 -4.83 -23.35
C ALA A 42 -1.69 -4.14 -22.09
N LEU A 43 -1.99 -2.85 -22.19
CA LEU A 43 -2.58 -2.09 -21.09
C LEU A 43 -3.92 -2.70 -20.68
N GLY A 44 -4.17 -2.75 -19.36
CA GLY A 44 -5.40 -3.33 -18.81
C GLY A 44 -5.50 -4.86 -18.88
N GLU A 45 -4.45 -5.56 -19.32
CA GLU A 45 -4.29 -7.02 -19.18
C GLU A 45 -3.25 -7.35 -18.10
N TYR A 46 -3.13 -8.62 -17.70
CA TYR A 46 -2.12 -9.09 -16.73
C TYR A 46 -1.66 -10.53 -17.03
N GLU A 47 -0.53 -10.92 -16.43
CA GLU A 47 -0.13 -12.32 -16.26
C GLU A 47 -0.21 -12.71 -14.78
N ASP A 48 -0.49 -13.98 -14.47
CA ASP A 48 -0.54 -14.50 -13.09
C ASP A 48 0.80 -14.43 -12.35
N ARG A 49 1.89 -14.11 -13.04
CA ARG A 49 3.24 -14.06 -12.47
C ARG A 49 3.46 -12.82 -11.61
N VAL A 50 4.00 -13.07 -10.43
CA VAL A 50 4.53 -12.09 -9.48
C VAL A 50 6.04 -12.33 -9.37
N ASN A 51 6.85 -11.29 -9.20
CA ASN A 51 8.32 -11.40 -9.17
C ASN A 51 8.83 -11.39 -7.72
N ASP A 52 9.44 -12.47 -7.25
CA ASP A 52 10.02 -12.53 -5.90
C ASP A 52 11.45 -11.93 -5.86
N ASP A 53 11.71 -11.02 -4.90
CA ASP A 53 12.99 -10.32 -4.79
C ASP A 53 14.19 -11.22 -4.38
N VAL A 54 13.95 -12.50 -4.09
CA VAL A 54 14.96 -13.55 -3.90
C VAL A 54 14.92 -14.59 -5.02
N ALA A 55 13.75 -15.14 -5.36
CA ALA A 55 13.63 -16.26 -6.31
C ALA A 55 13.64 -15.83 -7.79
N ASP A 56 13.10 -14.67 -8.14
CA ASP A 56 13.18 -14.08 -9.50
C ASP A 56 14.35 -13.09 -9.64
N PHE A 57 15.28 -13.03 -8.68
CA PHE A 57 16.28 -11.96 -8.57
C PHE A 57 17.16 -11.79 -9.82
N ASP A 58 17.44 -12.86 -10.57
CA ASP A 58 18.14 -12.76 -11.86
C ASP A 58 17.29 -12.11 -12.97
N ARG A 59 15.97 -12.37 -13.04
CA ARG A 59 15.02 -11.64 -13.93
C ARG A 59 14.92 -10.17 -13.53
N ILE A 60 14.91 -9.89 -12.23
CA ILE A 60 14.87 -8.51 -11.69
C ILE A 60 16.11 -7.74 -12.12
N LYS A 61 17.32 -8.30 -11.92
CA LYS A 61 18.56 -7.70 -12.45
C LYS A 61 18.55 -7.54 -13.97
N GLU A 62 18.00 -8.50 -14.72
CA GLU A 62 17.87 -8.40 -16.18
C GLU A 62 16.94 -7.26 -16.62
N LYS A 63 15.83 -7.02 -15.91
CA LYS A 63 14.97 -5.84 -16.14
C LYS A 63 15.72 -4.55 -15.81
N LEU A 64 16.34 -4.46 -14.63
CA LEU A 64 17.05 -3.27 -14.16
C LEU A 64 18.26 -2.91 -15.04
N SER A 65 18.99 -3.89 -15.58
CA SER A 65 20.14 -3.65 -16.47
C SER A 65 19.75 -3.12 -17.85
N LYS A 66 18.49 -3.29 -18.26
CA LYS A 66 17.91 -2.73 -19.49
C LYS A 66 17.29 -1.34 -19.28
N HIS A 67 17.11 -0.90 -18.03
CA HIS A 67 16.51 0.40 -17.76
C HIS A 67 17.48 1.53 -18.10
N PRO A 68 17.12 2.54 -18.94
CA PRO A 68 18.07 3.52 -19.48
C PRO A 68 18.85 4.35 -18.45
N ARG A 69 18.40 4.41 -17.19
CA ARG A 69 19.12 5.12 -16.10
C ARG A 69 20.29 4.32 -15.52
N GLY A 70 20.29 2.98 -15.58
CA GLY A 70 21.35 2.11 -15.03
C GLY A 70 21.61 2.16 -13.50
N LEU A 71 21.04 3.11 -12.76
CA LEU A 71 21.38 3.45 -11.37
C LEU A 71 21.34 2.26 -10.41
N GLU A 72 20.29 1.44 -10.46
CA GLU A 72 20.17 0.26 -9.61
C GLU A 72 21.32 -0.74 -9.84
N THR A 73 21.76 -0.90 -11.10
CA THR A 73 22.91 -1.74 -11.47
C THR A 73 24.22 -1.12 -10.98
N MET A 74 24.37 0.20 -11.06
CA MET A 74 25.52 0.93 -10.52
C MET A 74 25.65 0.74 -9.01
N ILE A 75 24.55 0.84 -8.26
CA ILE A 75 24.50 0.70 -6.80
C ILE A 75 24.85 -0.73 -6.38
N MET A 76 24.25 -1.75 -7.02
CA MET A 76 24.57 -3.16 -6.78
C MET A 76 26.06 -3.47 -6.99
N ASN A 77 26.70 -2.81 -7.95
CA ASN A 77 28.11 -3.02 -8.30
C ASN A 77 29.08 -2.10 -7.53
N ALA A 78 28.61 -1.23 -6.64
CA ALA A 78 29.47 -0.26 -5.94
C ALA A 78 30.52 -0.93 -5.03
N ALA A 79 30.16 -2.02 -4.35
CA ALA A 79 31.07 -2.75 -3.47
C ALA A 79 32.15 -3.56 -4.22
N ALA A 80 31.93 -3.89 -5.51
CA ALA A 80 32.94 -4.52 -6.35
C ALA A 80 34.16 -3.61 -6.64
N HIS A 81 34.05 -2.33 -6.29
CA HIS A 81 35.11 -1.31 -6.40
C HIS A 81 35.73 -0.93 -5.04
N ASN A 82 35.48 -1.71 -3.99
CA ASN A 82 36.15 -1.56 -2.70
C ASN A 82 37.64 -1.96 -2.81
N THR A 83 38.52 -1.25 -2.09
CA THR A 83 39.96 -1.51 -2.07
C THR A 83 40.52 -1.37 -0.65
N GLU A 84 41.62 -2.06 -0.35
CA GLU A 84 42.19 -2.17 1.01
C GLU A 84 42.60 -0.82 1.63
N ASN A 85 42.90 0.18 0.80
CA ASN A 85 43.36 1.51 1.21
C ASN A 85 42.24 2.55 1.33
N ARG A 86 40.97 2.13 1.34
CA ARG A 86 39.77 3.00 1.36
C ARG A 86 38.69 2.41 2.25
N ARG A 87 37.80 3.25 2.76
CA ARG A 87 36.63 2.77 3.52
C ARG A 87 35.73 1.92 2.62
N PRO A 88 35.40 0.66 2.99
CA PRO A 88 34.49 -0.16 2.20
C PRO A 88 33.08 0.44 2.19
N VAL A 89 32.45 0.53 1.01
CA VAL A 89 31.01 0.78 0.90
C VAL A 89 30.24 -0.53 0.82
N LYS A 90 29.11 -0.61 1.53
CA LYS A 90 28.06 -1.62 1.33
C LYS A 90 26.79 -0.94 0.83
N THR A 91 26.04 -1.59 -0.05
CA THR A 91 24.82 -1.00 -0.63
C THR A 91 23.58 -1.85 -0.44
N ALA A 92 22.43 -1.18 -0.34
CA ALA A 92 21.11 -1.79 -0.48
C ALA A 92 20.18 -0.84 -1.24
N ILE A 93 19.21 -1.42 -1.92
CA ILE A 93 18.15 -0.71 -2.65
C ILE A 93 16.82 -1.18 -2.08
N ILE A 94 16.04 -0.25 -1.53
CA ILE A 94 14.63 -0.50 -1.23
C ILE A 94 13.83 0.00 -2.43
N SER A 95 13.22 -0.93 -3.16
CA SER A 95 12.20 -0.64 -4.15
C SER A 95 10.86 -0.52 -3.44
N SER A 96 10.30 0.70 -3.42
CA SER A 96 8.97 0.91 -2.87
C SER A 96 7.89 0.52 -3.88
N SER A 97 6.92 -0.26 -3.40
CA SER A 97 5.67 -0.55 -4.13
C SER A 97 4.78 0.69 -4.23
N ALA A 98 3.53 0.57 -4.71
CA ALA A 98 2.59 1.69 -4.75
C ALA A 98 2.33 2.24 -3.33
N VAL A 99 2.99 3.36 -2.99
CA VAL A 99 2.97 3.92 -1.63
C VAL A 99 1.66 4.68 -1.36
N TYR A 100 1.05 4.39 -0.21
CA TYR A 100 -0.11 5.11 0.32
C TYR A 100 0.07 5.46 1.81
N GLY A 101 -0.94 6.08 2.44
CA GLY A 101 -0.88 6.52 3.84
C GLY A 101 -0.42 7.98 4.01
N PHE A 102 -0.50 8.49 5.24
CA PHE A 102 -0.20 9.90 5.55
C PHE A 102 1.23 10.08 6.07
N GLY A 103 2.04 10.82 5.32
CA GLY A 103 3.43 11.09 5.67
C GLY A 103 3.58 11.98 6.91
N ARG A 104 4.46 11.58 7.82
CA ARG A 104 4.82 12.36 9.03
C ARG A 104 5.86 13.46 8.79
N GLY A 105 6.33 13.61 7.55
CA GLY A 105 7.37 14.58 7.15
C GLY A 105 6.88 16.05 7.04
N PRO A 106 7.82 17.00 6.85
CA PRO A 106 7.52 18.44 6.82
C PRO A 106 7.09 18.99 5.44
N ILE A 107 7.17 18.18 4.38
CA ILE A 107 6.82 18.58 3.00
C ILE A 107 5.40 18.06 2.69
N SER A 108 5.20 17.28 1.62
CA SER A 108 3.87 16.69 1.36
C SER A 108 3.58 15.53 2.31
N LYS A 109 2.38 15.55 2.89
CA LYS A 109 1.85 14.49 3.75
C LYS A 109 0.85 13.58 3.05
N ARG A 110 0.40 13.95 1.83
CA ARG A 110 -0.50 13.20 0.95
C ARG A 110 0.06 13.12 -0.48
N GLY A 111 -0.41 12.19 -1.31
CA GLY A 111 0.06 12.03 -2.69
C GLY A 111 0.25 10.57 -3.10
N GLY A 112 1.21 10.31 -3.99
CA GLY A 112 1.35 9.01 -4.64
C GLY A 112 0.31 8.78 -5.74
N LYS A 113 0.40 7.63 -6.41
CA LYS A 113 -0.42 7.35 -7.61
C LYS A 113 -1.86 6.93 -7.30
N LEU A 114 -2.13 6.52 -6.06
CA LEU A 114 -3.49 6.28 -5.56
C LEU A 114 -4.24 7.62 -5.38
N THR A 115 -3.71 8.59 -4.61
CA THR A 115 -4.32 9.94 -4.50
C THR A 115 -4.47 10.64 -5.85
N ALA A 116 -3.47 10.50 -6.75
CA ALA A 116 -3.58 11.04 -8.10
C ALA A 116 -4.77 10.45 -8.87
N MET A 117 -5.07 9.16 -8.70
CA MET A 117 -6.24 8.52 -9.31
C MET A 117 -7.55 8.98 -8.67
N MET A 118 -7.58 9.14 -7.34
CA MET A 118 -8.75 9.69 -6.63
C MET A 118 -9.14 11.06 -7.19
N ARG A 119 -8.17 11.99 -7.26
CA ARG A 119 -8.37 13.34 -7.81
C ARG A 119 -8.79 13.29 -9.28
N ALA A 120 -8.18 12.40 -10.08
CA ALA A 120 -8.54 12.20 -11.48
C ALA A 120 -9.98 11.69 -11.66
N ILE A 121 -10.46 10.78 -10.82
CA ILE A 121 -11.82 10.25 -10.85
C ILE A 121 -12.85 11.33 -10.47
N ILE A 122 -12.57 12.12 -9.43
CA ILE A 122 -13.41 13.27 -9.03
C ILE A 122 -13.52 14.28 -10.20
N LEU A 123 -12.38 14.67 -10.78
CA LEU A 123 -12.35 15.61 -11.91
C LEU A 123 -13.02 15.05 -13.18
N HIS A 124 -12.91 13.75 -13.43
CA HIS A 124 -13.59 13.06 -14.54
C HIS A 124 -15.08 12.75 -14.28
N LYS A 125 -15.54 12.95 -13.03
CA LYS A 125 -16.92 12.74 -12.55
C LYS A 125 -17.46 11.32 -12.77
N SER A 126 -16.57 10.33 -12.82
CA SER A 126 -16.90 8.91 -13.02
C SER A 126 -15.60 8.10 -12.91
N PRO A 127 -15.63 6.90 -12.30
CA PRO A 127 -14.46 6.05 -12.24
C PRO A 127 -14.13 5.48 -13.61
N PHE A 128 -12.84 5.27 -13.85
CA PHE A 128 -12.34 4.78 -15.11
C PHE A 128 -11.27 3.71 -14.91
N LYS A 129 -11.14 2.84 -15.92
CA LYS A 129 -10.08 1.85 -16.04
C LYS A 129 -9.38 1.99 -17.37
N VAL A 130 -8.07 1.77 -17.38
CA VAL A 130 -7.28 1.78 -18.61
C VAL A 130 -7.54 0.48 -19.36
N GLU A 131 -8.02 0.60 -20.60
CA GLU A 131 -8.38 -0.53 -21.45
C GLU A 131 -9.27 -1.57 -20.74
N ASN A 132 -8.80 -2.81 -20.54
CA ASN A 132 -9.59 -3.86 -19.93
C ASN A 132 -9.54 -3.83 -18.38
N GLY A 133 -8.57 -3.12 -17.79
CA GLY A 133 -8.46 -2.83 -16.37
C GLY A 133 -8.24 -4.03 -15.44
N LYS A 134 -7.62 -5.10 -15.92
CA LYS A 134 -7.29 -6.30 -15.11
C LYS A 134 -5.89 -6.21 -14.48
N ASN A 135 -5.25 -5.05 -14.50
CA ASN A 135 -3.82 -4.90 -14.21
C ASN A 135 -3.56 -4.55 -12.73
N TYR A 136 -2.51 -5.15 -12.17
CA TYR A 136 -2.21 -5.13 -10.74
C TYR A 136 -0.85 -4.51 -10.44
N TRP A 137 -0.77 -3.74 -9.35
CA TRP A 137 0.47 -3.28 -8.73
C TRP A 137 0.54 -3.77 -7.28
N SER A 138 1.71 -4.21 -6.82
CA SER A 138 1.94 -4.34 -5.37
C SER A 138 1.83 -2.95 -4.72
N ALA A 139 1.38 -2.90 -3.47
CA ALA A 139 1.23 -1.67 -2.68
C ALA A 139 1.84 -1.82 -1.28
N VAL A 140 2.09 -0.68 -0.64
CA VAL A 140 2.64 -0.59 0.71
C VAL A 140 2.21 0.72 1.38
N ASP A 141 1.86 0.71 2.66
CA ASP A 141 1.66 1.97 3.39
C ASP A 141 3.01 2.59 3.83
N ILE A 142 2.99 3.90 4.05
CA ILE A 142 4.19 4.68 4.37
C ILE A 142 4.82 4.33 5.72
N ASP A 143 4.07 3.80 6.69
CA ASP A 143 4.62 3.39 7.99
C ASP A 143 5.25 1.99 7.92
N ASN A 144 4.69 1.03 7.17
CA ASN A 144 5.40 -0.24 6.88
C ASN A 144 6.63 -0.04 5.99
N LEU A 145 6.57 0.89 5.03
CA LEU A 145 7.75 1.29 4.27
C LEU A 145 8.81 1.90 5.20
N ALA A 146 8.44 2.78 6.13
CA ALA A 146 9.37 3.31 7.14
C ALA A 146 9.97 2.22 8.04
N ARG A 147 9.19 1.18 8.39
CA ARG A 147 9.69 -0.01 9.11
C ARG A 147 10.69 -0.82 8.28
N ALA A 148 10.57 -0.85 6.94
CA ALA A 148 11.55 -1.51 6.07
C ALA A 148 12.90 -0.78 6.08
N TYR A 149 12.89 0.56 6.00
CA TYR A 149 14.10 1.37 6.19
C TYR A 149 14.71 1.17 7.57
N LEU A 150 13.90 1.22 8.64
CA LEU A 150 14.37 1.00 10.01
C LEU A 150 15.05 -0.38 10.15
N CYS A 151 14.40 -1.44 9.68
CA CYS A 151 14.96 -2.80 9.72
C CYS A 151 16.35 -2.85 9.04
N LEU A 152 16.50 -2.26 7.84
CA LEU A 152 17.79 -2.25 7.15
C LEU A 152 18.86 -1.38 7.82
N VAL A 153 18.49 -0.28 8.46
CA VAL A 153 19.40 0.53 9.30
C VAL A 153 19.84 -0.25 10.54
N GLU A 154 18.93 -0.95 11.21
CA GLU A 154 19.23 -1.84 12.34
C GLU A 154 20.14 -3.02 11.92
N LYS A 155 20.01 -3.52 10.68
CA LYS A 155 20.93 -4.54 10.13
C LYS A 155 22.28 -3.99 9.67
N ALA A 156 22.36 -2.71 9.32
CA ALA A 156 23.63 -2.05 8.99
C ALA A 156 24.46 -1.75 10.24
N LEU A 157 23.81 -1.24 11.29
CA LEU A 157 24.46 -0.71 12.50
C LEU A 157 24.43 -1.67 13.70
N GLY A 158 23.61 -2.73 13.67
CA GLY A 158 23.44 -3.67 14.77
C GLY A 158 24.55 -4.72 14.88
N PRO A 159 24.86 -5.22 16.09
CA PRO A 159 26.03 -6.09 16.35
C PRO A 159 25.95 -7.49 15.74
N VAL A 160 24.76 -7.92 15.28
CA VAL A 160 24.55 -9.21 14.59
C VAL A 160 24.66 -9.07 13.07
N GLY A 161 24.47 -7.85 12.54
CA GLY A 161 24.40 -7.59 11.10
C GLY A 161 23.32 -8.41 10.38
N VAL A 162 23.63 -8.76 9.13
CA VAL A 162 23.00 -9.80 8.31
C VAL A 162 24.08 -10.57 7.56
N GLY A 163 23.82 -11.83 7.24
CA GLY A 163 24.77 -12.71 6.55
C GLY A 163 25.03 -12.34 5.09
N ASP A 164 25.91 -13.13 4.46
CA ASP A 164 26.33 -12.91 3.08
C ASP A 164 25.15 -12.93 2.09
N GLY A 165 25.14 -11.96 1.17
CA GLY A 165 24.10 -11.84 0.15
C GLY A 165 22.85 -11.08 0.56
N HIS A 166 22.91 -10.34 1.66
CA HIS A 166 21.91 -9.33 2.03
C HIS A 166 22.32 -7.88 1.68
N TRP A 167 23.52 -7.68 1.12
CA TRP A 167 24.02 -6.39 0.62
C TRP A 167 24.49 -6.51 -0.83
N ASP A 168 24.86 -5.37 -1.40
CA ASP A 168 25.65 -5.22 -2.63
C ASP A 168 24.95 -5.81 -3.86
N SER A 169 25.61 -6.72 -4.59
CA SER A 169 25.08 -7.37 -5.79
C SER A 169 23.87 -8.28 -5.54
N LYS A 170 23.43 -8.42 -4.28
CA LYS A 170 22.20 -9.09 -3.85
C LYS A 170 21.32 -8.20 -2.93
N GLY A 171 21.69 -6.94 -2.71
CA GLY A 171 21.03 -6.02 -1.78
C GLY A 171 19.76 -5.37 -2.32
N TYR A 172 18.92 -6.07 -3.09
CA TYR A 172 17.65 -5.54 -3.60
C TYR A 172 16.48 -6.04 -2.75
N TYR A 173 15.64 -5.11 -2.29
CA TYR A 173 14.56 -5.34 -1.35
C TYR A 173 13.27 -4.72 -1.89
N VAL A 174 12.24 -5.52 -2.12
CA VAL A 174 10.89 -5.03 -2.44
C VAL A 174 10.12 -4.81 -1.14
N ALA A 175 9.57 -3.61 -0.93
CA ALA A 175 8.66 -3.32 0.18
C ALA A 175 7.20 -3.39 -0.32
N GLU A 176 6.48 -4.46 0.04
CA GLU A 176 5.04 -4.66 -0.25
C GLU A 176 4.31 -5.27 0.95
N THR A 177 3.01 -4.97 1.06
CA THR A 177 2.09 -5.55 2.05
C THR A 177 0.80 -6.09 1.47
N GLU A 178 0.43 -5.67 0.26
CA GLU A 178 -0.81 -6.00 -0.41
C GLU A 178 -0.68 -5.84 -1.94
N GLU A 179 -1.70 -6.25 -2.68
CA GLU A 179 -1.78 -6.09 -4.13
C GLU A 179 -3.07 -5.36 -4.53
N LEU A 180 -2.96 -4.44 -5.49
CA LEU A 180 -3.99 -3.49 -5.87
C LEU A 180 -4.40 -3.69 -7.34
N CYS A 181 -5.65 -4.09 -7.57
CA CYS A 181 -6.27 -4.00 -8.91
C CYS A 181 -6.71 -2.57 -9.18
N TRP A 182 -6.17 -1.93 -10.22
CA TRP A 182 -6.46 -0.51 -10.48
C TRP A 182 -7.92 -0.22 -10.84
N ALA A 183 -8.64 -1.16 -11.48
CA ALA A 183 -10.05 -0.97 -11.81
C ALA A 183 -11.00 -1.20 -10.63
N GLU A 184 -10.69 -2.15 -9.74
CA GLU A 184 -11.47 -2.38 -8.52
C GLU A 184 -11.29 -1.22 -7.55
N PHE A 185 -10.05 -0.73 -7.40
CA PHE A 185 -9.76 0.50 -6.67
C PHE A 185 -10.51 1.69 -7.28
N ALA A 186 -10.48 1.87 -8.61
CA ALA A 186 -11.25 2.94 -9.25
C ALA A 186 -12.76 2.84 -8.99
N GLN A 187 -13.34 1.63 -8.98
CA GLN A 187 -14.75 1.41 -8.65
C GLN A 187 -15.06 1.80 -7.20
N ASP A 188 -14.25 1.34 -6.24
CA ASP A 188 -14.35 1.63 -4.80
C ASP A 188 -14.28 3.14 -4.50
N ILE A 189 -13.42 3.86 -5.24
CA ILE A 189 -13.37 5.34 -5.25
C ILE A 189 -14.64 5.94 -5.84
N GLY A 190 -15.12 5.45 -6.99
CA GLY A 190 -16.30 5.97 -7.67
C GLY A 190 -17.56 5.90 -6.79
N GLU A 191 -17.73 4.78 -6.08
CA GLU A 191 -18.81 4.55 -5.12
C GLU A 191 -18.76 5.59 -3.99
N ARG A 192 -17.62 5.73 -3.31
CA ARG A 192 -17.44 6.70 -2.21
C ARG A 192 -17.53 8.16 -2.66
N VAL A 193 -17.15 8.48 -3.89
CA VAL A 193 -17.29 9.84 -4.45
C VAL A 193 -18.76 10.15 -4.72
N GLN A 194 -19.57 9.18 -5.20
CA GLN A 194 -21.02 9.37 -5.33
C GLN A 194 -21.71 9.47 -3.98
N GLU A 195 -21.37 8.62 -3.01
CA GLU A 195 -21.89 8.71 -1.64
C GLU A 195 -21.64 10.08 -1.01
N ARG A 196 -20.43 10.64 -1.19
CA ARG A 196 -20.01 11.94 -0.64
C ARG A 196 -20.55 13.17 -1.38
N LEU A 197 -20.98 12.99 -2.62
CA LEU A 197 -21.58 14.05 -3.45
C LEU A 197 -23.10 13.88 -3.60
N PHE A 198 -23.68 12.91 -2.88
CA PHE A 198 -25.11 12.62 -2.79
C PHE A 198 -25.75 12.36 -4.17
N VAL A 199 -25.05 11.55 -4.97
CA VAL A 199 -25.45 11.13 -6.32
C VAL A 199 -26.11 9.75 -6.23
N ASP A 200 -27.43 9.69 -6.44
CA ASP A 200 -28.22 8.46 -6.37
C ASP A 200 -28.11 7.59 -7.65
N GLU A 201 -27.61 8.15 -8.76
CA GLU A 201 -27.39 7.39 -10.00
C GLU A 201 -26.27 6.35 -9.85
N PRO A 202 -26.45 5.09 -10.29
CA PRO A 202 -25.47 4.03 -10.06
C PRO A 202 -24.12 4.31 -10.74
N VAL A 203 -23.03 3.95 -10.05
CA VAL A 203 -21.66 4.07 -10.57
C VAL A 203 -21.50 3.34 -11.91
N VAL A 204 -21.10 4.08 -12.94
CA VAL A 204 -20.69 3.53 -14.23
C VAL A 204 -19.18 3.67 -14.41
N MET A 205 -18.50 2.51 -14.39
CA MET A 205 -17.09 2.35 -14.73
C MET A 205 -16.87 2.58 -16.24
N LYS A 206 -16.08 3.60 -16.60
CA LYS A 206 -15.66 3.84 -17.98
C LYS A 206 -14.42 3.03 -18.35
N LYS A 207 -14.46 2.31 -19.47
CA LYS A 207 -13.24 1.91 -20.18
C LYS A 207 -12.72 3.14 -20.94
N LEU A 208 -11.47 3.52 -20.69
CA LEU A 208 -10.78 4.59 -21.41
C LEU A 208 -9.51 4.06 -22.11
N THR A 209 -9.18 4.64 -23.26
CA THR A 209 -7.92 4.39 -23.97
C THR A 209 -6.74 5.06 -23.26
N ALA A 210 -5.51 4.61 -23.57
CA ALA A 210 -4.28 5.22 -23.05
C ALA A 210 -4.27 6.76 -23.24
N SER A 211 -4.62 7.24 -24.43
CA SER A 211 -4.66 8.67 -24.78
C SER A 211 -5.70 9.47 -24.01
N GLU A 212 -6.85 8.88 -23.67
CA GLU A 212 -7.87 9.56 -22.85
C GLU A 212 -7.44 9.65 -21.39
N VAL A 213 -6.79 8.61 -20.87
CA VAL A 213 -6.25 8.58 -19.50
C VAL A 213 -5.09 9.56 -19.36
N ASP A 214 -4.18 9.62 -20.35
CA ASP A 214 -3.05 10.56 -20.35
C ASP A 214 -3.49 12.03 -20.53
N ALA A 215 -4.65 12.28 -21.14
CA ALA A 215 -5.27 13.60 -21.19
C ALA A 215 -5.90 14.04 -19.86
N ILE A 216 -6.29 13.08 -18.99
CA ILE A 216 -6.76 13.36 -17.61
C ILE A 216 -5.55 13.56 -16.68
N TYR A 217 -4.51 12.73 -16.82
CA TYR A 217 -3.30 12.78 -16.00
C TYR A 217 -2.10 12.26 -16.80
N ALA A 218 -1.09 13.10 -17.04
CA ALA A 218 0.05 12.75 -17.89
C ALA A 218 0.83 11.51 -17.39
N GLY A 219 0.88 10.46 -18.21
CA GLY A 219 1.48 9.17 -17.88
C GLY A 219 0.58 8.24 -17.07
N GLY A 220 -0.68 8.61 -16.84
CA GLY A 220 -1.68 7.80 -16.15
C GLY A 220 -1.95 6.47 -16.84
N SER A 221 -1.77 6.38 -18.17
CA SER A 221 -1.82 5.10 -18.89
C SER A 221 -0.75 4.13 -18.40
N THR A 222 0.46 4.61 -18.12
CA THR A 222 1.54 3.83 -17.52
C THR A 222 1.24 3.46 -16.07
N TYR A 223 0.87 4.43 -15.22
CA TYR A 223 0.69 4.17 -13.78
C TYR A 223 -0.53 3.29 -13.46
N TRP A 224 -1.61 3.43 -14.21
CA TRP A 224 -2.89 2.76 -13.90
C TRP A 224 -3.29 1.69 -14.93
N GLY A 225 -2.53 1.52 -16.02
CA GLY A 225 -2.78 0.51 -17.05
C GLY A 225 -1.74 -0.60 -17.19
N THR A 226 -0.57 -0.48 -16.54
CA THR A 226 0.48 -1.51 -16.56
C THR A 226 0.46 -2.39 -15.31
N ASN A 227 1.33 -3.41 -15.26
CA ASN A 227 1.52 -4.29 -14.11
C ASN A 227 2.88 -4.06 -13.43
N ALA A 228 2.87 -4.07 -12.09
CA ALA A 228 4.07 -3.98 -11.25
C ALA A 228 3.93 -4.90 -10.03
N ARG A 229 3.91 -6.21 -10.28
CA ARG A 229 3.63 -7.27 -9.28
C ARG A 229 4.92 -7.89 -8.76
N CYS A 230 5.23 -7.71 -7.48
CA CYS A 230 6.42 -8.28 -6.81
C CYS A 230 6.13 -8.81 -5.40
N ILE A 231 7.04 -9.63 -4.85
CA ILE A 231 7.05 -10.14 -3.46
C ILE A 231 8.38 -9.75 -2.78
N GLY A 232 8.27 -9.19 -1.58
CA GLY A 232 9.36 -8.76 -0.70
C GLY A 232 9.86 -9.86 0.25
N SER A 233 10.35 -10.96 -0.30
CA SER A 233 10.87 -12.09 0.50
C SER A 233 12.13 -11.73 1.29
N ARG A 234 13.03 -10.93 0.72
CA ARG A 234 14.33 -10.59 1.34
C ARG A 234 14.18 -9.74 2.60
N LEU A 235 13.21 -8.82 2.63
CA LEU A 235 12.88 -8.06 3.84
C LEU A 235 12.37 -8.99 4.95
N ARG A 236 11.46 -9.90 4.63
CA ARG A 236 10.90 -10.85 5.60
C ARG A 236 11.98 -11.81 6.14
N GLN A 237 12.92 -12.26 5.30
CA GLN A 237 14.07 -13.07 5.71
C GLN A 237 14.99 -12.39 6.74
N ILE A 238 15.12 -11.06 6.71
CA ILE A 238 15.92 -10.32 7.70
C ILE A 238 15.11 -9.92 8.96
N GLY A 239 13.81 -10.19 9.00
CA GLY A 239 12.94 -9.94 10.14
C GLY A 239 12.03 -8.73 10.03
N TRP A 240 11.87 -8.13 8.85
CA TRP A 240 10.79 -7.15 8.62
C TRP A 240 9.44 -7.86 8.65
N ASN A 241 8.66 -7.59 9.69
CA ASN A 241 7.30 -8.08 9.87
C ASN A 241 6.32 -6.90 9.78
N PRO A 242 5.69 -6.65 8.62
CA PRO A 242 4.76 -5.55 8.47
C PRO A 242 3.47 -5.75 9.29
N GLU A 243 2.86 -4.64 9.72
CA GLU A 243 1.54 -4.63 10.34
C GLU A 243 0.42 -4.55 9.29
N ARG A 244 -0.81 -4.90 9.68
CA ARG A 244 -1.98 -4.69 8.81
C ARG A 244 -2.29 -3.19 8.71
N ALA A 245 -2.16 -2.65 7.51
CA ALA A 245 -2.60 -1.30 7.17
C ALA A 245 -4.11 -1.23 6.81
N ASP A 246 -4.60 -0.01 6.64
CA ASP A 246 -6.01 0.29 6.35
C ASP A 246 -6.11 1.27 5.17
N LEU A 247 -6.12 0.70 3.96
CA LEU A 247 -6.28 1.45 2.72
C LEU A 247 -7.63 2.18 2.65
N ILE A 248 -8.71 1.63 3.22
CA ILE A 248 -10.05 2.23 3.15
C ILE A 248 -10.14 3.48 4.03
N LYS A 249 -9.51 3.47 5.21
CA LYS A 249 -9.33 4.67 6.02
C LYS A 249 -8.53 5.74 5.29
N TYR A 250 -7.44 5.36 4.60
CA TYR A 250 -6.66 6.29 3.78
C TYR A 250 -7.51 6.89 2.65
N VAL A 251 -8.23 6.06 1.89
CA VAL A 251 -9.20 6.47 0.87
C VAL A 251 -10.18 7.49 1.42
N ASN A 252 -10.90 7.16 2.50
CA ASN A 252 -11.93 8.04 3.06
C ASN A 252 -11.38 9.39 3.52
N GLN A 253 -10.18 9.40 4.12
CA GLN A 253 -9.53 10.64 4.55
C GLN A 253 -9.03 11.48 3.36
N ILE A 254 -8.47 10.86 2.32
CA ILE A 254 -8.05 11.59 1.11
C ILE A 254 -9.27 12.14 0.35
N LEU A 255 -10.34 11.36 0.17
CA LEU A 255 -11.53 11.83 -0.55
C LEU A 255 -12.16 13.06 0.12
N ARG A 256 -12.20 13.11 1.46
CA ARG A 256 -12.64 14.29 2.20
C ARG A 256 -11.80 15.53 1.87
N PHE A 257 -10.47 15.41 1.92
CA PHE A 257 -9.54 16.49 1.57
C PHE A 257 -9.59 16.91 0.10
N GLU A 258 -9.76 15.98 -0.84
CA GLU A 258 -9.80 16.29 -2.28
C GLU A 258 -11.15 16.90 -2.69
N ILE A 259 -12.25 16.54 -2.01
CA ILE A 259 -13.57 17.19 -2.17
C ILE A 259 -13.57 18.61 -1.59
N GLU A 260 -12.96 18.82 -0.42
CA GLU A 260 -12.74 20.15 0.16
C GLU A 260 -11.90 21.05 -0.77
N ASP A 261 -10.77 20.53 -1.26
CA ASP A 261 -9.83 21.24 -2.15
C ASP A 261 -10.42 21.57 -3.54
N LEU A 262 -11.32 20.73 -4.07
CA LEU A 262 -11.91 20.90 -5.40
C LEU A 262 -13.26 21.64 -5.43
N TYR A 263 -14.06 21.51 -4.37
CA TYR A 263 -15.44 22.04 -4.33
C TYR A 263 -15.71 23.01 -3.17
N GLY A 264 -14.81 23.11 -2.19
CA GLY A 264 -14.99 23.95 -1.00
C GLY A 264 -15.97 23.38 0.03
N ILE A 265 -16.40 22.12 -0.12
CA ILE A 265 -17.28 21.44 0.85
C ILE A 265 -16.40 20.92 1.99
N THR A 266 -16.53 21.55 3.17
CA THR A 266 -15.71 21.26 4.35
C THR A 266 -15.88 19.82 4.85
N ILE A 267 -14.92 19.36 5.65
CA ILE A 267 -15.00 18.02 6.25
C ILE A 267 -16.19 17.94 7.22
N GLU A 268 -16.47 19.03 7.93
CA GLU A 268 -17.61 19.20 8.83
C GLU A 268 -18.96 19.12 8.08
N GLU A 269 -19.10 19.77 6.92
CA GLU A 269 -20.31 19.65 6.08
C GLU A 269 -20.50 18.22 5.55
N GLN A 270 -19.42 17.55 5.14
CA GLN A 270 -19.46 16.14 4.72
C GLN A 270 -19.87 15.22 5.89
N GLU A 271 -19.38 15.46 7.12
CA GLU A 271 -19.74 14.67 8.30
C GLU A 271 -21.20 14.90 8.74
N LEU A 272 -21.71 16.14 8.64
CA LEU A 272 -23.11 16.44 8.94
C LEU A 272 -24.07 15.73 7.98
N GLU A 273 -23.82 15.80 6.67
CA GLU A 273 -24.65 15.13 5.66
C GLU A 273 -24.54 13.59 5.72
N GLU A 274 -23.39 13.03 6.16
CA GLU A 274 -23.21 11.61 6.50
C GLU A 274 -24.06 11.20 7.73
N ASP A 275 -24.08 12.02 8.78
CA ASP A 275 -24.85 11.76 10.00
C ASP A 275 -26.37 11.96 9.80
N GLU A 276 -26.80 12.92 8.97
CA GLU A 276 -28.22 13.13 8.65
C GLU A 276 -28.81 12.02 7.75
N ARG A 277 -28.03 11.49 6.79
CA ARG A 277 -28.46 10.32 5.99
C ARG A 277 -28.36 9.00 6.72
N ARG A 278 -27.58 8.88 7.81
CA ARG A 278 -27.43 7.62 8.54
C ARG A 278 -28.81 7.14 9.03
N PRO A 279 -29.26 5.93 8.65
CA PRO A 279 -30.57 5.43 9.06
C PRO A 279 -30.73 5.46 10.58
N ARG A 280 -31.65 6.28 11.09
CA ARG A 280 -31.95 6.35 12.52
C ARG A 280 -32.47 4.99 12.97
N GLY A 281 -31.62 4.24 13.68
CA GLY A 281 -31.98 2.95 14.25
C GLY A 281 -33.24 3.09 15.10
N TYR A 282 -34.23 2.22 14.86
CA TYR A 282 -35.51 2.21 15.56
C TYR A 282 -35.31 1.79 17.03
N LEU A 283 -34.93 2.75 17.87
CA LEU A 283 -35.09 2.65 19.32
C LEU A 283 -36.57 2.83 19.65
N ASP A 284 -37.34 1.76 19.43
CA ASP A 284 -38.76 1.69 19.82
C ASP A 284 -38.89 1.60 21.35
N ASN A 285 -38.66 2.73 22.00
CA ASN A 285 -38.91 2.95 23.43
C ASN A 285 -40.39 3.27 23.69
N SER A 286 -41.32 2.72 22.90
CA SER A 286 -42.76 2.82 23.16
C SER A 286 -43.14 1.91 24.34
N PRO A 287 -43.69 2.43 25.47
CA PRO A 287 -44.01 1.61 26.64
C PRO A 287 -45.15 0.59 26.46
N ALA A 288 -45.72 0.49 25.25
CA ALA A 288 -46.99 -0.18 24.99
C ALA A 288 -46.91 -1.72 24.82
N LEU A 289 -45.71 -2.30 24.64
CA LEU A 289 -45.55 -3.71 24.21
C LEU A 289 -45.04 -4.70 25.29
N GLN A 290 -44.80 -4.27 26.53
CA GLN A 290 -44.47 -5.18 27.65
C GLN A 290 -45.70 -5.64 28.48
N ALA A 291 -46.92 -5.36 28.02
CA ALA A 291 -48.16 -5.56 28.78
C ALA A 291 -49.13 -6.60 28.16
N SER A 292 -48.63 -7.72 27.63
CA SER A 292 -49.46 -8.72 26.92
C SER A 292 -49.14 -10.20 27.19
N PHE A 293 -48.38 -10.54 28.23
CA PHE A 293 -48.21 -11.93 28.72
C PHE A 293 -48.56 -12.07 30.20
N GLY A 294 -49.86 -12.01 30.49
CA GLY A 294 -50.42 -12.29 31.81
C GLY A 294 -51.47 -13.39 31.76
N ASN A 295 -51.32 -14.40 32.63
CA ASN A 295 -52.31 -15.41 33.03
C ASN A 295 -53.02 -16.22 31.91
N VAL A 296 -52.49 -17.41 31.65
CA VAL A 296 -53.35 -18.60 31.47
C VAL A 296 -53.02 -19.59 32.58
N ILE A 297 -53.94 -19.74 33.53
CA ILE A 297 -53.90 -20.79 34.54
C ILE A 297 -54.41 -22.07 33.87
N ASN A 298 -53.79 -23.21 34.14
CA ASN A 298 -54.36 -24.51 33.80
C ASN A 298 -54.14 -25.51 34.94
N GLU A 299 -55.13 -25.62 35.83
CA GLU A 299 -55.16 -26.64 36.86
C GLU A 299 -55.56 -27.99 36.23
N ASN A 300 -54.72 -29.01 36.37
CA ASN A 300 -55.15 -30.40 36.46
C ASN A 300 -54.03 -31.28 37.03
N SER A 301 -54.28 -31.87 38.20
CA SER A 301 -53.49 -32.96 38.80
C SER A 301 -54.47 -34.00 39.32
N PRO A 302 -54.08 -35.28 39.31
CA PRO A 302 -53.77 -35.98 40.58
C PRO A 302 -52.30 -36.48 40.59
N VAL A 303 -51.55 -36.46 41.71
CA VAL A 303 -51.59 -37.42 42.86
C VAL A 303 -51.22 -38.85 42.39
N ASP A 304 -50.17 -39.55 42.86
CA ASP A 304 -49.15 -39.32 43.93
C ASP A 304 -47.83 -40.08 43.55
N ALA A 305 -46.76 -40.34 44.33
CA ALA A 305 -46.44 -40.17 45.77
C ALA A 305 -44.91 -40.24 46.05
N THR A 306 -44.45 -39.66 47.19
CA THR A 306 -43.25 -40.05 48.00
C THR A 306 -41.82 -40.00 47.39
N THR A 307 -40.68 -39.92 48.11
CA THR A 307 -40.29 -39.44 49.46
C THR A 307 -38.74 -39.45 49.59
N GLU A 308 -38.11 -38.41 50.18
CA GLU A 308 -36.69 -38.37 50.68
C GLU A 308 -35.54 -38.64 49.67
N ARG A 309 -34.23 -38.46 49.94
CA ARG A 309 -33.41 -37.44 50.66
C ARG A 309 -31.92 -37.64 50.28
N ARG A 310 -31.12 -36.56 50.41
CA ARG A 310 -29.70 -36.51 50.86
C ARG A 310 -28.51 -37.00 49.99
N ASP A 311 -27.49 -36.12 50.04
CA ASP A 311 -26.05 -36.35 50.23
C ASP A 311 -25.12 -36.91 49.13
N ARG A 312 -24.03 -36.14 48.93
CA ARG A 312 -22.66 -36.53 48.50
C ARG A 312 -22.51 -36.85 47.00
N ARG A 313 -21.54 -36.25 46.28
CA ARG A 313 -20.07 -36.37 46.42
C ARG A 313 -19.62 -37.83 46.32
N ASP A 314 -19.01 -38.19 45.22
CA ASP A 314 -17.60 -37.80 44.99
C ASP A 314 -17.48 -37.03 43.66
#